data_AF-A0A949MMS6-F1
#
_entry.id   AF-A0A949MMS6-F1
#
_cell.length_a   1.000
_cell.length_b   1.000
_cell.length_c   1.000
_cell.angle_alpha   90.00
_cell.angle_beta   90.00
_cell.angle_gamma   90.00
#
_symmetry.space_group_name_H-M   'P 1'
#
loop_
_entity.id
_entity.type
_entity.pdbx_description
1 polymer ?
#
loop_
_entity_poly.entity_id
_entity_poly.type
_entity_poly.pdbx_seq_one_letter_code
_entity_poly.pdbx_strand_id
1 'polypeptide(L)'
;MSPYFNNQPDKKSRIIGALCYMSSGIIGLIYLLVDGKGSDNQFFRYHFYQAMLLGIFAVLISWTEQGLGMFIGGLFGLTGSAGAGVGSSVLMGIDLLGKLAAVVILVADVYGLIQCLRGKYADMPMISRLVRGNLR
;
A
#
# COMPACT_ATOMS: atom_id res chain seq x y z
N MET A 1 -23.28 -1.84 -12.92
CA MET A 1 -23.10 -1.49 -11.50
C MET A 1 -23.45 -2.73 -10.69
N SER A 2 -22.53 -3.30 -9.92
CA SER A 2 -22.76 -4.57 -9.21
C SER A 2 -23.76 -4.34 -8.05
N PRO A 3 -24.78 -5.20 -7.85
CA PRO A 3 -25.90 -4.96 -6.93
C PRO A 3 -25.54 -5.01 -5.42
N TYR A 4 -24.29 -5.27 -5.06
CA TYR A 4 -23.85 -5.45 -3.67
C TYR A 4 -23.55 -4.16 -2.88
N PHE A 5 -23.68 -2.98 -3.50
CA PHE A 5 -23.28 -1.69 -2.90
C PHE A 5 -24.40 -0.93 -2.17
N ASN A 6 -25.57 -1.54 -1.96
CA ASN A 6 -26.78 -0.80 -1.61
C ASN A 6 -27.13 -0.73 -0.11
N ASN A 7 -26.37 -1.41 0.76
CA ASN A 7 -26.51 -1.26 2.20
C ASN A 7 -25.43 -0.32 2.74
N GLN A 8 -25.81 0.66 3.55
CA GLN A 8 -24.85 1.54 4.20
C GLN A 8 -23.89 0.69 5.04
N PRO A 9 -22.56 0.86 4.88
CA PRO A 9 -21.61 0.07 5.64
C PRO A 9 -21.71 0.39 7.13
N ASP A 10 -21.69 -0.66 7.95
CA ASP A 10 -21.73 -0.52 9.40
C ASP A 10 -20.56 0.33 9.91
N LYS A 11 -20.79 1.08 11.00
CA LYS A 11 -19.80 1.95 11.63
C LYS A 11 -18.54 1.18 12.02
N LYS A 12 -18.69 -0.06 12.53
CA LYS A 12 -17.55 -0.90 12.89
C LYS A 12 -16.67 -1.20 11.68
N SER A 13 -17.25 -1.60 10.56
CA SER A 13 -16.51 -1.91 9.33
C SER A 13 -15.80 -0.70 8.73
N ARG A 14 -16.36 0.50 8.87
CA ARG A 14 -15.69 1.75 8.46
C ARG A 14 -14.47 2.06 9.33
N ILE A 15 -14.59 1.91 10.65
CA ILE A 15 -13.47 2.16 11.58
C ILE A 15 -12.36 1.15 11.35
N ILE A 16 -12.69 -0.14 11.30
CA ILE A 16 -11.69 -1.20 11.11
C ILE A 16 -11.05 -1.10 9.72
N GLY A 17 -11.83 -0.80 8.68
CA GLY A 17 -11.30 -0.55 7.33
C GLY A 17 -10.34 0.64 7.29
N ALA A 18 -10.65 1.74 7.99
CA ALA A 18 -9.76 2.89 8.11
C ALA A 18 -8.46 2.53 8.86
N LEU A 19 -8.55 1.75 9.94
CA LEU A 19 -7.37 1.25 10.66
C LEU A 19 -6.49 0.35 9.80
N CYS A 20 -7.07 -0.38 8.84
CA CYS A 20 -6.28 -1.16 7.88
C CYS A 20 -5.34 -0.28 7.07
N TYR A 21 -5.77 0.90 6.61
CA TYR A 21 -4.89 1.82 5.87
C TYR A 21 -3.76 2.36 6.75
N MET A 22 -4.03 2.62 8.03
CA MET A 22 -3.00 3.10 8.96
C MET A 22 -1.94 2.03 9.29
N SER A 23 -2.32 0.76 9.24
CA SER A 23 -1.45 -0.37 9.60
C SER A 23 -1.05 -1.22 8.40
N SER A 24 -1.26 -0.74 7.17
CA SER A 24 -1.01 -1.50 5.94
C SER A 24 -1.65 -2.91 5.94
N GLY A 25 -2.86 -3.03 6.48
CA GLY A 25 -3.66 -4.26 6.53
C GLY A 25 -3.47 -5.14 7.76
N ILE A 26 -2.45 -4.90 8.61
CA ILE A 26 -2.17 -5.75 9.79
C ILE A 26 -3.37 -5.82 10.76
N ILE A 27 -3.98 -4.68 11.09
CA ILE A 27 -5.16 -4.65 11.97
C ILE A 27 -6.33 -5.43 11.37
N GLY A 28 -6.53 -5.34 10.05
CA GLY A 28 -7.56 -6.12 9.37
C GLY A 28 -7.31 -7.62 9.41
N LEU A 29 -6.03 -8.03 9.38
CA LEU A 29 -5.63 -9.44 9.50
C LEU A 29 -5.91 -9.96 10.92
N ILE A 30 -5.55 -9.19 11.95
CA ILE A 30 -5.88 -9.51 13.35
C ILE A 30 -7.40 -9.60 13.53
N TYR A 31 -8.14 -8.63 12.99
CA TYR A 31 -9.61 -8.62 13.06
C TYR A 31 -10.23 -9.86 12.41
N LEU A 32 -9.71 -10.29 11.25
CA LEU A 32 -10.18 -11.48 10.55
C LEU A 32 -9.89 -12.76 11.33
N LEU A 33 -8.74 -12.85 12.00
CA LEU A 33 -8.37 -13.98 12.86
C LEU A 33 -9.23 -14.06 14.14
N VAL A 34 -9.59 -12.93 14.73
CA VAL A 34 -10.35 -12.88 16.00
C VAL A 34 -11.85 -13.05 15.77
N ASP A 35 -12.42 -12.33 14.82
CA ASP A 35 -13.88 -12.23 14.69
C ASP A 35 -14.45 -13.28 13.72
N GLY A 36 -13.67 -13.72 12.71
CA GLY A 36 -14.02 -14.75 11.71
C GLY A 36 -15.21 -14.39 10.79
N LYS A 37 -16.35 -14.01 11.38
CA LYS A 37 -17.61 -13.55 10.79
C LYS A 37 -17.56 -12.10 10.28
N GLY A 38 -16.67 -11.26 10.82
CA GLY A 38 -16.40 -9.92 10.30
C GLY A 38 -15.91 -9.91 8.85
N SER A 39 -15.46 -11.06 8.34
CA SER A 39 -15.10 -11.29 6.94
C SER A 39 -16.31 -11.25 5.99
N ASP A 40 -17.54 -11.45 6.43
CA ASP A 40 -18.69 -11.48 5.50
C ASP A 40 -19.02 -10.10 4.91
N ASN A 41 -18.55 -9.03 5.54
CA ASN A 41 -18.75 -7.68 5.01
C ASN A 41 -17.82 -7.39 3.83
N GLN A 42 -18.37 -7.40 2.61
CA GLN A 42 -17.65 -7.07 1.38
C GLN A 42 -17.01 -5.66 1.41
N PHE A 43 -17.61 -4.69 2.11
CA PHE A 43 -17.03 -3.35 2.28
C PHE A 43 -15.70 -3.42 3.04
N PHE A 44 -15.68 -4.14 4.16
CA PHE A 44 -14.46 -4.33 4.94
C PHE A 44 -13.40 -5.07 4.12
N ARG A 45 -13.76 -6.20 3.49
CA ARG A 45 -12.82 -6.98 2.67
C ARG A 45 -12.18 -6.15 1.56
N TYR A 46 -12.95 -5.27 0.92
CA TYR A 46 -12.44 -4.38 -0.10
C TYR A 46 -11.33 -3.46 0.43
N HIS A 47 -11.60 -2.71 1.48
CA HIS A 47 -10.62 -1.78 2.05
C HIS A 47 -9.43 -2.51 2.68
N PHE A 48 -9.67 -3.69 3.28
CA PHE A 48 -8.62 -4.56 3.79
C PHE A 48 -7.65 -5.02 2.69
N TYR A 49 -8.14 -5.62 1.61
CA TYR A 49 -7.28 -6.07 0.51
C TYR A 49 -6.56 -4.90 -0.17
N GLN A 50 -7.23 -3.76 -0.30
CA GLN A 50 -6.62 -2.56 -0.87
C GLN A 50 -5.46 -2.04 -0.01
N ALA A 51 -5.66 -1.92 1.31
CA ALA A 51 -4.61 -1.52 2.25
C ALA A 51 -3.46 -2.53 2.31
N MET A 52 -3.77 -3.83 2.24
CA MET A 52 -2.74 -4.88 2.20
C MET A 52 -1.90 -4.82 0.92
N LEU A 53 -2.52 -4.63 -0.24
CA LEU A 53 -1.81 -4.48 -1.51
C LEU A 53 -0.92 -3.23 -1.51
N LEU A 54 -1.41 -2.11 -0.99
CA LEU A 54 -0.62 -0.88 -0.83
C LEU A 54 0.59 -1.12 0.09
N GLY A 55 0.38 -1.83 1.21
CA GLY A 55 1.47 -2.27 2.10
C GLY A 55 2.51 -3.13 1.42
N ILE A 56 2.08 -4.14 0.66
CA ILE A 56 2.99 -5.01 -0.11
C ILE A 56 3.79 -4.19 -1.12
N PHE A 57 3.15 -3.28 -1.85
CA PHE A 57 3.86 -2.40 -2.79
C PHE A 57 4.88 -1.50 -2.10
N ALA A 58 4.56 -0.97 -0.92
CA ALA A 58 5.50 -0.16 -0.14
C ALA A 58 6.75 -0.96 0.25
N VAL A 59 6.57 -2.20 0.72
CA VAL A 59 7.68 -3.10 1.06
C VAL A 59 8.51 -3.44 -0.18
N LEU A 60 7.88 -3.78 -1.30
CA LEU A 60 8.58 -4.11 -2.53
C LEU A 60 9.39 -2.94 -3.08
N ILE A 61 8.85 -1.71 -3.00
CA ILE A 61 9.58 -0.50 -3.39
C ILE A 61 10.80 -0.30 -2.49
N SER A 62 10.65 -0.41 -1.17
CA SER A 62 11.75 -0.26 -0.22
C SER A 62 12.86 -1.30 -0.43
N TRP A 63 12.49 -2.55 -0.69
CA TRP A 63 13.47 -3.60 -0.98
C TRP A 63 14.17 -3.39 -2.33
N THR A 64 13.43 -2.92 -3.33
CA THR A 64 13.99 -2.59 -4.65
C THR A 64 14.99 -1.43 -4.54
N GLU A 65 14.64 -0.37 -3.79
CA GLU A 65 15.51 0.77 -3.52
C GLU A 65 16.81 0.32 -2.84
N GLN A 66 16.71 -0.46 -1.76
CA GLN A 66 17.86 -0.99 -1.04
C GLN A 66 18.73 -1.90 -1.93
N GLY A 67 18.10 -2.79 -2.70
CA GLY A 67 18.78 -3.70 -3.62
C GLY A 67 19.56 -2.95 -4.70
N LEU A 68 18.92 -1.97 -5.35
CA LEU A 68 19.57 -1.11 -6.34
C LEU A 68 20.69 -0.28 -5.72
N GLY A 69 20.46 0.28 -4.53
CA GLY A 69 21.46 1.05 -3.81
C GLY A 69 22.72 0.25 -3.50
N MET A 70 22.56 -0.98 -3.01
CA MET A 70 23.69 -1.89 -2.77
C MET A 70 24.41 -2.27 -4.07
N PHE A 71 23.67 -2.60 -5.12
CA PHE A 71 24.24 -2.99 -6.40
C PHE A 71 25.06 -1.85 -7.04
N ILE A 72 24.47 -0.67 -7.14
CA ILE A 72 25.13 0.51 -7.72
C ILE A 72 26.28 0.99 -6.83
N GLY A 73 26.07 1.03 -5.51
CA GLY A 73 27.11 1.38 -4.55
C GLY A 73 28.32 0.44 -4.65
N GLY A 74 28.09 -0.87 -4.78
CA GLY A 74 29.13 -1.85 -5.01
C GLY A 74 29.87 -1.63 -6.33
N LEU A 75 29.15 -1.36 -7.43
CA LEU A 75 29.73 -1.15 -8.76
C LEU A 75 30.65 0.08 -8.80
N PHE A 76 30.21 1.21 -8.24
CA PHE A 76 31.06 2.40 -8.17
C PHE A 76 32.19 2.26 -7.14
N GLY A 77 31.99 1.48 -6.07
CA GLY A 77 33.04 1.15 -5.10
C GLY A 77 34.25 0.46 -5.74
N LEU A 78 34.04 -0.36 -6.78
CA LEU A 78 35.13 -1.02 -7.52
C LEU A 78 36.00 -0.06 -8.34
N THR A 79 35.47 1.12 -8.71
CA THR A 79 36.20 2.12 -9.51
C THR A 79 37.01 3.10 -8.68
N GLY A 80 37.05 2.92 -7.34
CA GLY A 80 37.82 3.75 -6.42
C GLY A 80 37.35 5.20 -6.34
N SER A 81 38.26 6.12 -6.05
CA SER A 81 37.95 7.54 -5.81
C SER A 81 37.35 8.27 -7.01
N ALA A 82 37.66 7.83 -8.25
CA ALA A 82 37.10 8.41 -9.47
C ALA A 82 35.59 8.12 -9.62
N GLY A 83 35.11 6.97 -9.13
CA GLY A 83 33.69 6.61 -9.16
C GLY A 83 32.87 7.13 -7.99
N ALA A 84 33.52 7.53 -6.89
CA ALA A 84 32.85 7.89 -5.65
C ALA A 84 31.86 9.06 -5.82
N GLY A 85 32.25 10.11 -6.57
CA GLY A 85 31.39 11.29 -6.79
C GLY A 85 30.18 11.04 -7.71
N VAL A 86 30.35 10.17 -8.72
CA VAL A 86 29.24 9.76 -9.59
C VAL A 86 28.31 8.81 -8.83
N GLY A 87 28.89 7.84 -8.11
CA GLY A 87 28.15 6.88 -7.29
C GLY A 87 27.26 7.56 -6.24
N SER A 88 27.77 8.55 -5.52
CA SER A 88 26.96 9.28 -4.52
C SER A 88 25.78 10.02 -5.14
N SER A 89 25.97 10.61 -6.32
CA SER A 89 24.92 11.35 -7.03
C SER A 89 23.82 10.41 -7.54
N VAL A 90 24.19 9.24 -8.06
CA VAL A 90 23.24 8.22 -8.52
C VAL A 90 22.46 7.62 -7.36
N LEU A 91 23.12 7.32 -6.23
CA LEU A 91 22.45 6.80 -5.03
C LEU A 91 21.44 7.81 -4.46
N MET A 92 21.78 9.10 -4.44
CA MET A 92 20.85 10.16 -4.05
C MET A 92 19.63 10.21 -4.99
N GLY A 93 19.83 10.00 -6.30
CA GLY A 93 18.75 9.89 -7.26
C GLY A 93 17.82 8.72 -6.98
N ILE A 94 18.37 7.55 -6.64
CA ILE A 94 17.59 6.35 -6.27
C ILE A 94 16.76 6.61 -5.00
N ASP A 95 17.39 7.14 -3.94
CA ASP A 95 16.71 7.48 -2.68
C ASP A 95 15.56 8.49 -2.91
N LEU A 96 15.78 9.50 -3.75
CA LEU A 96 14.74 10.46 -4.11
C LEU A 96 13.55 9.78 -4.82
N LEU A 97 13.81 8.88 -5.77
CA LEU A 97 12.77 8.13 -6.47
C LEU A 97 11.99 7.21 -5.52
N GLY A 98 12.69 6.52 -4.60
CA GLY A 98 12.07 5.69 -3.56
C GLY A 98 11.13 6.51 -2.67
N LYS A 99 11.59 7.67 -2.20
CA LYS A 99 10.77 8.60 -1.40
C LYS A 99 9.56 9.12 -2.17
N LEU A 100 9.71 9.48 -3.44
CA LEU A 100 8.58 9.92 -4.27
C LEU A 100 7.54 8.82 -4.43
N ALA A 101 7.96 7.57 -4.67
CA ALA A 101 7.06 6.44 -4.73
C ALA A 101 6.35 6.18 -3.39
N ALA A 102 7.07 6.28 -2.27
CA ALA A 102 6.49 6.16 -0.94
C ALA A 102 5.44 7.24 -0.65
N VAL A 103 5.67 8.48 -1.08
CA VAL A 103 4.68 9.57 -0.97
C VAL A 103 3.42 9.26 -1.78
N VAL A 104 3.54 8.70 -2.98
CA VAL A 104 2.37 8.31 -3.79
C VAL A 104 1.54 7.24 -3.07
N ILE A 105 2.19 6.25 -2.46
CA ILE A 105 1.50 5.23 -1.67
C ILE A 105 0.83 5.86 -0.45
N LEU A 106 1.51 6.73 0.29
CA LEU A 106 0.95 7.42 1.44
C LEU A 106 -0.31 8.22 1.07
N VAL A 107 -0.27 8.95 -0.05
CA VAL A 107 -1.43 9.69 -0.56
C VAL A 107 -2.58 8.74 -0.91
N ALA A 108 -2.28 7.58 -1.51
CA ALA A 108 -3.27 6.55 -1.76
C ALA A 108 -3.87 6.01 -0.45
N ASP A 109 -3.06 5.68 0.55
CA ASP A 109 -3.54 5.21 1.86
C ASP A 109 -4.44 6.24 2.54
N VAL A 110 -4.05 7.52 2.55
CA VAL A 110 -4.86 8.60 3.11
C VAL A 110 -6.18 8.76 2.34
N TYR A 111 -6.15 8.71 1.01
CA TYR A 111 -7.36 8.74 0.19
C TYR A 111 -8.28 7.55 0.50
N GLY A 112 -7.72 6.34 0.61
CA GLY A 112 -8.43 5.13 0.98
C GLY A 112 -9.08 5.22 2.35
N LEU A 113 -8.34 5.73 3.33
CA LEU A 113 -8.79 5.98 4.70
C LEU A 113 -9.98 6.94 4.72
N ILE A 114 -9.87 8.10 4.06
CA ILE A 114 -10.94 9.11 4.03
C ILE A 114 -12.21 8.54 3.38
N GLN A 115 -12.08 7.84 2.25
CA GLN A 115 -13.24 7.26 1.56
C GLN A 115 -13.87 6.12 2.37
N CYS A 116 -13.04 5.30 3.04
CA CYS A 116 -13.52 4.26 3.95
C CYS A 116 -14.32 4.88 5.11
N LEU A 117 -13.78 5.93 5.73
CA LEU A 117 -14.49 6.68 6.77
C LEU A 117 -15.78 7.31 6.26
N ARG A 118 -15.89 7.68 4.98
CA ARG A 118 -17.14 8.17 4.37
C ARG A 118 -18.12 7.05 4.00
N GLY A 119 -17.74 5.78 4.18
CA GLY A 119 -18.54 4.63 3.76
C GLY A 119 -18.58 4.44 2.24
N LYS A 120 -17.56 4.94 1.53
CA LYS A 120 -17.45 4.84 0.06
C LYS A 120 -16.27 3.97 -0.33
N TYR A 121 -16.45 3.20 -1.39
CA TYR A 121 -15.37 2.42 -2.01
C TYR A 121 -14.36 3.37 -2.66
N ALA A 122 -13.09 3.25 -2.27
CA ALA A 122 -12.01 4.07 -2.79
C ALA A 122 -11.58 3.59 -4.19
N ASP A 123 -12.01 4.26 -5.25
CA ASP A 123 -11.55 3.97 -6.61
C ASP A 123 -10.11 4.47 -6.83
N MET A 124 -9.16 3.55 -6.74
CA MET A 124 -7.76 3.71 -7.13
C MET A 124 -7.52 2.97 -8.45
N PRO A 125 -6.90 3.62 -9.45
CA PRO A 125 -6.54 2.96 -10.69
C PRO A 125 -5.61 1.77 -10.41
N MET A 126 -5.75 0.71 -11.21
CA MET A 126 -5.11 -0.62 -11.04
C MET A 126 -5.51 -1.38 -9.77
N ILE A 127 -5.31 -0.83 -8.57
CA ILE A 127 -5.51 -1.55 -7.30
C ILE A 127 -6.99 -1.94 -7.13
N SER A 128 -7.92 -1.00 -7.36
CA SER A 128 -9.34 -1.30 -7.19
C SER A 128 -9.86 -2.33 -8.19
N ARG A 129 -9.22 -2.47 -9.36
CA ARG A 129 -9.57 -3.51 -10.34
C ARG A 129 -9.12 -4.90 -9.86
N LEU A 130 -7.89 -4.99 -9.34
CA LEU A 130 -7.34 -6.21 -8.75
C LEU A 130 -8.16 -6.69 -7.55
N VAL A 131 -8.50 -5.76 -6.64
CA VAL A 131 -9.31 -6.07 -5.45
C VAL A 131 -10.71 -6.52 -5.85
N ARG A 132 -11.40 -5.80 -6.75
CA ARG A 132 -12.74 -6.19 -7.22
C ARG A 132 -12.74 -7.54 -7.94
N GLY A 133 -11.65 -7.90 -8.61
CA GLY A 133 -11.49 -9.21 -9.24
C GLY A 133 -11.47 -10.36 -8.22
N ASN A 134 -10.84 -10.15 -7.07
CA ASN A 134 -10.71 -11.15 -5.99
C ASN A 134 -11.89 -11.18 -5.01
N LEU A 135 -12.85 -10.27 -5.15
CA LEU A 135 -14.08 -10.21 -4.34
C LEU A 135 -15.30 -10.81 -5.05
N ARG A 136 -15.16 -11.21 -6.31
CA ARG A 136 -16.18 -11.97 -7.05
C ARG A 136 -16.16 -13.42 -6.59
#